data_AF-A0A355E7C7-F1
#
_entry.id   AF-A0A355E7C7-F1
#
_cell.length_a   1.000
_cell.length_b   1.000
_cell.length_c   1.000
_cell.angle_alpha   90.00
_cell.angle_beta   90.00
_cell.angle_gamma   90.00
#
_symmetry.space_group_name_H-M   'P 1'
#
loop_
_entity.id
_entity.type
_entity.pdbx_description
1 polymer ?
#
loop_
_entity_poly.entity_id
_entity_poly.type
_entity_poly.pdbx_seq_one_letter_code
_entity_poly.pdbx_strand_id
1 'polypeptide(L)'
;MDIVMHRVNRIRDLRGLDPRLGLEFDVRSRGGGLILNHQAHEGGDALEPYLAAVADSGRDRLLVFNPKEDGLEDGILELVRRAGLTRFFILDLPMPTIIKLAVRRGLPDLAVRVSEYEPAGAALLLQGKVRWAWVDCFSGEPPAEEVLRELKRGFKTCLVSPELQGYPRERIERFRALAPLLDAVCTDHPDLWRP
;
A
#
# COMPACT_ATOMS: atom_id res chain seq x y z
N MET A 1 -1.07 13.54 -5.20
CA MET A 1 -0.81 12.67 -4.06
C MET A 1 -2.12 12.04 -3.61
N ASP A 2 -2.25 10.73 -3.66
CA ASP A 2 -3.34 9.98 -3.03
C ASP A 2 -3.10 9.94 -1.50
N ILE A 3 -4.15 10.11 -0.69
CA ILE A 3 -4.08 9.87 0.76
C ILE A 3 -4.78 8.54 1.02
N VAL A 4 -4.04 7.59 1.57
CA VAL A 4 -4.47 6.21 1.79
C VAL A 4 -4.78 6.03 3.28
N MET A 5 -6.03 5.70 3.59
CA MET A 5 -6.44 5.36 4.95
C MET A 5 -5.89 3.98 5.29
N HIS A 6 -5.15 3.90 6.39
CA HIS A 6 -4.54 2.66 6.87
C HIS A 6 -5.57 1.73 7.54
N ARG A 7 -5.38 0.41 7.37
CA ARG A 7 -6.13 -0.68 8.03
C ARG A 7 -7.65 -0.60 7.94
N VAL A 8 -8.18 -0.36 6.74
CA VAL A 8 -9.63 -0.44 6.47
C VAL A 8 -10.05 -1.91 6.28
N ASN A 9 -10.02 -2.69 7.35
CA ASN A 9 -10.20 -4.14 7.30
C ASN A 9 -11.67 -4.61 7.41
N ARG A 10 -12.65 -3.72 7.31
CA ARG A 10 -14.07 -4.09 7.42
C ARG A 10 -14.93 -3.37 6.38
N ILE A 11 -15.86 -4.11 5.78
CA ILE A 11 -16.82 -3.61 4.79
C ILE A 11 -17.65 -2.47 5.37
N ARG A 12 -18.06 -2.59 6.64
CA ARG A 12 -18.89 -1.57 7.29
C ARG A 12 -18.19 -0.22 7.42
N ASP A 13 -16.85 -0.22 7.51
CA ASP A 13 -16.06 1.00 7.70
C ASP A 13 -16.04 1.85 6.41
N LEU A 14 -16.33 1.26 5.24
CA LEU A 14 -16.45 1.95 3.96
C LEU A 14 -17.54 3.03 3.93
N ARG A 15 -18.64 2.87 4.70
CA ARG A 15 -19.81 3.77 4.63
C ARG A 15 -19.53 5.19 5.16
N GLY A 16 -18.57 5.33 6.07
CA GLY A 16 -18.22 6.61 6.70
C GLY A 16 -16.94 7.25 6.14
N LEU A 17 -16.23 6.55 5.26
CA LEU A 17 -14.96 7.03 4.73
C LEU A 17 -15.17 8.00 3.58
N ASP A 18 -14.36 9.06 3.54
CA ASP A 18 -14.30 9.97 2.39
C ASP A 18 -14.00 9.14 1.12
N PRO A 19 -14.88 9.18 0.11
CA PRO A 19 -14.70 8.38 -1.11
C PRO A 19 -13.44 8.70 -1.91
N ARG A 20 -12.77 9.82 -1.62
CA ARG A 20 -11.51 10.23 -2.25
C ARG A 20 -10.28 9.57 -1.63
N LEU A 21 -10.42 8.95 -0.45
CA LEU A 21 -9.30 8.25 0.19
C LEU A 21 -9.03 6.92 -0.50
N GLY A 22 -7.75 6.65 -0.74
CA GLY A 22 -7.28 5.30 -0.98
C GLY A 22 -7.45 4.44 0.27
N LEU A 23 -7.36 3.13 0.11
CA LEU A 23 -7.57 2.17 1.19
C LEU A 23 -6.36 1.23 1.26
N GLU A 24 -5.74 1.14 2.42
CA GLU A 24 -4.82 0.06 2.76
C GLU A 24 -5.53 -0.91 3.70
N PHE A 25 -5.32 -2.21 3.45
CA PHE A 25 -5.93 -3.26 4.24
C PHE A 25 -5.11 -4.56 4.16
N ASP A 26 -5.24 -5.34 5.22
CA ASP A 26 -4.46 -6.54 5.47
C ASP A 26 -5.19 -7.77 4.94
N VAL A 27 -4.49 -8.63 4.19
CA VAL A 27 -5.07 -9.84 3.59
C VAL A 27 -4.46 -11.09 4.21
N ARG A 28 -5.32 -12.05 4.57
CA ARG A 28 -4.94 -13.37 5.09
C ARG A 28 -5.71 -14.49 4.41
N SER A 29 -5.16 -15.70 4.45
CA SER A 29 -5.88 -16.90 4.05
C SER A 29 -6.80 -17.40 5.18
N ARG A 30 -7.99 -17.89 4.84
CA ARG A 30 -8.84 -18.62 5.80
C ARG A 30 -9.78 -19.58 5.07
N GLY A 31 -9.70 -20.86 5.41
CA GLY A 31 -10.61 -21.89 4.90
C GLY A 31 -10.66 -21.99 3.37
N GLY A 32 -9.53 -21.76 2.69
CA GLY A 32 -9.43 -21.76 1.23
C GLY A 32 -9.84 -20.44 0.55
N GLY A 33 -10.30 -19.45 1.30
CA GLY A 33 -10.58 -18.09 0.81
C GLY A 33 -9.63 -17.03 1.35
N LEU A 34 -9.88 -15.77 0.98
CA LEU A 34 -9.15 -14.60 1.46
C LEU A 34 -10.04 -13.74 2.34
N ILE A 35 -9.49 -13.26 3.46
CA ILE A 35 -10.18 -12.41 4.44
C ILE A 35 -9.35 -11.16 4.75
N LEU A 36 -10.02 -10.16 5.31
CA LEU A 36 -9.42 -8.93 5.79
C LEU A 36 -9.10 -9.04 7.28
N ASN A 37 -7.82 -9.20 7.62
CA ASN A 37 -7.38 -9.13 9.01
C ASN A 37 -5.86 -8.96 9.13
N HIS A 38 -5.43 -8.09 10.05
CA HIS A 38 -4.05 -7.99 10.47
C HIS A 38 -3.62 -9.17 11.36
N GLN A 39 -4.46 -9.56 12.32
CA GLN A 39 -4.12 -10.53 13.36
C GLN A 39 -4.13 -11.95 12.83
N ALA A 40 -3.11 -12.73 13.21
CA ALA A 40 -3.01 -14.13 12.82
C ALA A 40 -4.10 -14.96 13.53
N HIS A 41 -4.61 -15.99 12.83
CA HIS A 41 -5.59 -16.96 13.35
C HIS A 41 -6.97 -16.39 13.72
N GLU A 42 -7.21 -15.09 13.49
CA GLU A 42 -8.50 -14.45 13.70
C GLU A 42 -9.33 -14.41 12.41
N GLY A 43 -10.64 -14.27 12.56
CA GLY A 43 -11.56 -14.08 11.45
C GLY A 43 -11.62 -12.64 10.94
N GLY A 44 -12.20 -12.45 9.78
CA GLY A 44 -12.38 -11.12 9.18
C GLY A 44 -13.46 -11.16 8.11
N ASP A 45 -13.81 -9.99 7.59
CA ASP A 45 -14.69 -9.89 6.44
C ASP A 45 -14.03 -10.57 5.24
N ALA A 46 -14.82 -11.25 4.40
CA ALA A 46 -14.27 -11.87 3.19
C ALA A 46 -13.82 -10.78 2.20
N LEU A 47 -12.68 -11.00 1.55
CA LEU A 47 -12.09 -10.03 0.63
C LEU A 47 -12.97 -9.79 -0.61
N GLU A 48 -13.58 -10.84 -1.15
CA GLU A 48 -14.44 -10.75 -2.34
C GLU A 48 -15.63 -9.76 -2.18
N PRO A 49 -16.52 -9.90 -1.18
CA PRO A 49 -17.60 -8.93 -0.98
C PRO A 49 -17.09 -7.54 -0.61
N TYR A 50 -15.90 -7.42 0.00
CA TYR A 50 -15.29 -6.12 0.24
C TYR A 50 -14.89 -5.41 -1.05
N LEU A 51 -14.21 -6.12 -1.96
CA LEU A 51 -13.83 -5.56 -3.26
C LEU A 51 -15.05 -5.22 -4.12
N ALA A 52 -16.10 -6.03 -4.06
CA ALA A 52 -17.38 -5.72 -4.70
C ALA A 52 -17.99 -4.41 -4.14
N ALA A 53 -18.02 -4.24 -2.81
CA ALA A 53 -18.50 -3.00 -2.19
C ALA A 53 -17.65 -1.77 -2.56
N VAL A 54 -16.33 -1.94 -2.71
CA VAL A 54 -15.44 -0.88 -3.20
C VAL A 54 -15.77 -0.51 -4.65
N ALA A 55 -15.94 -1.50 -5.53
CA ALA A 55 -16.30 -1.29 -6.93
C ALA A 55 -17.67 -0.60 -7.07
N ASP A 56 -18.68 -1.07 -6.33
CA ASP A 56 -20.05 -0.52 -6.32
C ASP A 56 -20.11 0.95 -5.84
N SER A 57 -19.08 1.41 -5.11
CA SER A 57 -19.00 2.83 -4.73
C SER A 57 -18.85 3.77 -5.93
N GLY A 58 -18.48 3.23 -7.11
CA GLY A 58 -18.30 3.99 -8.35
C GLY A 58 -17.10 4.93 -8.33
N ARG A 59 -16.16 4.71 -7.40
CA ARG A 59 -14.99 5.57 -7.19
C ARG A 59 -13.71 4.81 -7.48
N ASP A 60 -12.92 5.37 -8.39
CA ASP A 60 -11.61 4.87 -8.73
C ASP A 60 -10.58 5.36 -7.70
N ARG A 61 -10.43 4.61 -6.60
CA ARG A 61 -9.52 4.91 -5.49
C ARG A 61 -8.34 3.96 -5.48
N LEU A 62 -7.20 4.43 -4.99
CA LEU A 62 -6.00 3.58 -4.85
C LEU A 62 -6.23 2.52 -3.76
N LEU A 63 -6.05 1.24 -4.10
CA LEU A 63 -6.10 0.12 -3.17
C LEU A 63 -4.70 -0.43 -2.91
N VAL A 64 -4.40 -0.64 -1.65
CA VAL A 64 -3.09 -1.07 -1.19
C VAL A 64 -3.28 -2.37 -0.43
N PHE A 65 -2.92 -3.46 -1.08
CA PHE A 65 -3.06 -4.80 -0.52
C PHE A 65 -1.82 -5.13 0.30
N ASN A 66 -2.01 -5.50 1.56
CA ASN A 66 -0.95 -5.91 2.47
C ASN A 66 -1.11 -7.38 2.88
N PRO A 67 -0.66 -8.34 2.05
CA PRO A 67 -0.69 -9.76 2.41
C PRO A 67 0.15 -10.00 3.67
N LYS A 68 -0.44 -10.66 4.67
CA LYS A 68 0.30 -11.06 5.89
C LYS A 68 0.91 -12.45 5.79
N GLU A 69 0.78 -13.08 4.64
CA GLU A 69 1.29 -14.39 4.26
C GLU A 69 1.73 -14.31 2.80
N ASP A 70 2.82 -15.00 2.46
CA ASP A 70 3.29 -15.10 1.06
C ASP A 70 2.44 -16.11 0.28
N GLY A 71 2.26 -15.87 -1.01
CA GLY A 71 1.51 -16.75 -1.90
C GLY A 71 0.01 -16.43 -2.02
N LEU A 72 -0.45 -15.30 -1.47
CA LEU A 72 -1.84 -14.85 -1.62
C LEU A 72 -2.07 -14.06 -2.92
N GLU A 73 -0.99 -13.66 -3.61
CA GLU A 73 -1.02 -12.69 -4.71
C GLU A 73 -1.90 -13.12 -5.88
N ASP A 74 -1.86 -14.40 -6.29
CA ASP A 74 -2.66 -14.88 -7.41
C ASP A 74 -4.17 -14.83 -7.10
N GLY A 75 -4.57 -15.17 -5.87
CA GLY A 75 -5.95 -15.04 -5.41
C GLY A 75 -6.40 -13.58 -5.32
N ILE A 76 -5.52 -12.68 -4.86
CA ILE A 76 -5.78 -11.23 -4.84
C ILE A 76 -5.99 -10.72 -6.26
N LEU A 77 -5.09 -11.04 -7.19
CA LEU A 77 -5.16 -10.60 -8.59
C LEU A 77 -6.41 -11.12 -9.30
N GLU A 78 -6.84 -12.34 -9.01
CA GLU A 78 -8.09 -12.88 -9.55
C GLU A 78 -9.30 -12.09 -9.08
N LEU A 79 -9.41 -11.82 -7.78
CA LEU A 79 -10.54 -11.07 -7.22
C LEU A 79 -10.57 -9.62 -7.69
N VAL A 80 -9.41 -8.97 -7.77
CA VAL A 80 -9.26 -7.61 -8.33
C VAL A 80 -9.74 -7.56 -9.77
N ARG A 81 -9.32 -8.52 -10.61
CA ARG A 81 -9.76 -8.63 -12.00
C ARG A 81 -11.27 -8.85 -12.11
N ARG A 82 -11.84 -9.72 -11.27
CA ARG A 82 -13.30 -9.99 -11.24
C ARG A 82 -14.11 -8.76 -10.85
N ALA A 83 -13.60 -7.95 -9.92
CA ALA A 83 -14.22 -6.70 -9.48
C ALA A 83 -13.99 -5.52 -10.46
N GLY A 84 -13.18 -5.69 -11.50
CA GLY A 84 -12.87 -4.62 -12.46
C GLY A 84 -12.03 -3.47 -11.89
N LEU A 85 -11.32 -3.71 -10.79
CA LEU A 85 -10.50 -2.70 -10.11
C LEU A 85 -9.13 -2.59 -10.79
N THR A 86 -8.66 -1.36 -11.04
CA THR A 86 -7.44 -1.11 -11.82
C THR A 86 -6.38 -0.27 -11.10
N ARG A 87 -6.77 0.51 -10.09
CA ARG A 87 -5.86 1.32 -9.28
C ARG A 87 -5.47 0.58 -8.00
N PHE A 88 -4.45 -0.26 -8.07
CA PHE A 88 -3.93 -0.95 -6.90
C PHE A 88 -2.44 -1.24 -6.95
N PHE A 89 -1.90 -1.66 -5.82
CA PHE A 89 -0.66 -2.43 -5.76
C PHE A 89 -0.65 -3.37 -4.56
N ILE A 90 0.23 -4.38 -4.61
CA ILE A 90 0.49 -5.30 -3.50
C ILE A 90 1.83 -4.92 -2.85
N LEU A 91 1.83 -4.70 -1.54
CA LEU A 91 3.03 -4.34 -0.77
C LEU A 91 3.52 -5.51 0.11
N ASP A 92 4.63 -5.29 0.80
CA ASP A 92 5.23 -6.22 1.77
C ASP A 92 5.53 -7.63 1.24
N LEU A 93 5.84 -7.72 -0.06
CA LEU A 93 6.16 -8.99 -0.69
C LEU A 93 7.64 -9.35 -0.47
N PRO A 94 7.94 -10.63 -0.19
CA PRO A 94 9.32 -11.07 -0.13
C PRO A 94 9.95 -10.99 -1.53
N MET A 95 11.25 -10.67 -1.59
CA MET A 95 11.97 -10.47 -2.85
C MET A 95 11.81 -11.63 -3.85
N PRO A 96 11.84 -12.93 -3.46
CA PRO A 96 11.56 -14.03 -4.39
C PRO A 96 10.19 -13.91 -5.09
N THR A 97 9.16 -13.48 -4.38
CA THR A 97 7.82 -13.27 -4.93
C THR A 97 7.80 -12.06 -5.88
N ILE A 98 8.49 -10.97 -5.54
CA ILE A 98 8.67 -9.83 -6.45
C ILE A 98 9.34 -10.27 -7.76
N ILE A 99 10.44 -11.04 -7.70
CA ILE A 99 11.13 -11.53 -8.90
C ILE A 99 10.20 -12.43 -9.74
N LYS A 100 9.47 -13.34 -9.11
CA LYS A 100 8.50 -14.22 -9.76
C LYS A 100 7.43 -13.42 -10.50
N LEU A 101 6.83 -12.42 -9.84
CA LEU A 101 5.69 -11.69 -10.38
C LEU A 101 6.10 -10.56 -11.34
N ALA A 102 6.98 -9.65 -10.92
CA ALA A 102 7.36 -8.49 -11.71
C ALA A 102 8.33 -8.84 -12.85
N VAL A 103 9.37 -9.63 -12.56
CA VAL A 103 10.43 -9.88 -13.54
C VAL A 103 10.06 -11.00 -14.51
N ARG A 104 9.54 -12.12 -14.01
CA ARG A 104 9.24 -13.29 -14.86
C ARG A 104 7.85 -13.23 -15.49
N ARG A 105 6.84 -12.74 -14.77
CA ARG A 105 5.46 -12.65 -15.27
C ARG A 105 5.07 -11.27 -15.81
N GLY A 106 5.91 -10.25 -15.59
CA GLY A 106 5.63 -8.89 -16.07
C GLY A 106 4.46 -8.22 -15.38
N LEU A 107 4.23 -8.51 -14.10
CA LEU A 107 3.17 -7.90 -13.28
C LEU A 107 3.74 -6.72 -12.46
N PRO A 108 3.49 -5.46 -12.87
CA PRO A 108 4.19 -4.32 -12.30
C PRO A 108 3.49 -3.72 -11.07
N ASP A 109 2.23 -4.08 -10.79
CA ASP A 109 1.39 -3.51 -9.73
C ASP A 109 1.76 -4.05 -8.34
N LEU A 110 3.04 -3.94 -8.00
CA LEU A 110 3.65 -4.31 -6.74
C LEU A 110 4.40 -3.08 -6.18
N ALA A 111 4.72 -3.12 -4.89
CA ALA A 111 5.66 -2.19 -4.28
C ALA A 111 6.95 -2.90 -3.82
N VAL A 112 8.10 -2.30 -4.12
CA VAL A 112 9.36 -2.62 -3.46
C VAL A 112 9.52 -1.72 -2.23
N ARG A 113 10.01 -2.29 -1.13
CA ARG A 113 10.23 -1.53 0.10
C ARG A 113 11.51 -0.69 0.00
N VAL A 114 11.47 0.49 0.61
CA VAL A 114 12.63 1.36 0.81
C VAL A 114 12.60 1.86 2.25
N SER A 115 13.72 1.73 2.95
CA SER A 115 13.90 2.18 4.33
C SER A 115 15.38 2.37 4.65
N GLU A 116 15.68 2.74 5.90
CA GLU A 116 17.05 2.77 6.43
C GLU A 116 17.74 1.39 6.40
N TYR A 117 16.95 0.31 6.31
CA TYR A 117 17.43 -1.08 6.23
C TYR A 117 17.35 -1.65 4.81
N GLU A 118 16.56 -1.03 3.94
CA GLU A 118 16.29 -1.46 2.56
C GLU A 118 16.64 -0.28 1.63
N PRO A 119 17.92 -0.08 1.29
CA PRO A 119 18.37 1.14 0.63
C PRO A 119 17.81 1.26 -0.79
N ALA A 120 17.54 2.50 -1.22
CA ALA A 120 16.95 2.80 -2.54
C ALA A 120 17.71 2.19 -3.72
N GLY A 121 19.03 2.01 -3.61
CA GLY A 121 19.84 1.31 -4.62
C GLY A 121 19.33 -0.09 -4.95
N ALA A 122 18.85 -0.84 -3.95
CA ALA A 122 18.28 -2.17 -4.18
C ALA A 122 16.94 -2.08 -4.92
N ALA A 123 16.10 -1.10 -4.57
CA ALA A 123 14.84 -0.85 -5.26
C ALA A 123 15.07 -0.48 -6.73
N LEU A 124 16.04 0.37 -7.03
CA LEU A 124 16.35 0.83 -8.39
C LEU A 124 16.73 -0.30 -9.36
N LEU A 125 17.22 -1.45 -8.88
CA LEU A 125 17.45 -2.63 -9.71
C LEU A 125 16.16 -3.20 -10.33
N LEU A 126 15.00 -2.85 -9.76
CA LEU A 126 13.67 -3.27 -10.22
C LEU A 126 12.94 -2.17 -11.01
N GLN A 127 13.64 -1.08 -11.36
CA GLN A 127 13.08 -0.01 -12.17
C GLN A 127 12.53 -0.54 -13.51
N GLY A 128 11.32 -0.10 -13.87
CA GLY A 128 10.63 -0.56 -15.07
C GLY A 128 10.04 -1.98 -14.95
N LYS A 129 10.22 -2.66 -13.81
CA LYS A 129 9.61 -3.96 -13.50
C LYS A 129 8.55 -3.84 -12.41
N VAL A 130 8.83 -3.05 -11.37
CA VAL A 130 7.92 -2.74 -10.27
C VAL A 130 7.48 -1.28 -10.39
N ARG A 131 6.20 -0.98 -10.11
CA ARG A 131 5.61 0.35 -10.30
C ARG A 131 5.71 1.23 -9.07
N TRP A 132 5.69 0.66 -7.87
CA TRP A 132 5.64 1.41 -6.62
C TRP A 132 6.88 1.21 -5.75
N ALA A 133 7.23 2.25 -5.01
CA ALA A 133 8.13 2.19 -3.87
C ALA A 133 7.32 2.49 -2.61
N TRP A 134 7.33 1.55 -1.65
CA TRP A 134 6.75 1.71 -0.32
C TRP A 134 7.85 2.20 0.62
N VAL A 135 7.74 3.44 1.08
CA VAL A 135 8.82 4.14 1.79
C VAL A 135 8.52 4.18 3.29
N ASP A 136 9.20 3.33 4.04
CA ASP A 136 9.19 3.30 5.50
C ASP A 136 10.28 4.21 6.08
N CYS A 137 10.05 4.77 7.27
CA CYS A 137 11.00 5.66 7.93
C CYS A 137 11.15 5.31 9.41
N PHE A 138 11.71 4.14 9.70
CA PHE A 138 11.73 3.51 11.03
C PHE A 138 12.44 4.32 12.11
N SER A 139 13.32 5.25 11.71
CA SER A 139 13.94 6.23 12.61
C SER A 139 12.98 7.33 13.09
N GLY A 140 11.82 7.46 12.44
CA GLY A 140 10.88 8.56 12.61
C GLY A 140 11.35 9.84 11.93
N GLU A 141 12.42 9.81 11.15
CA GLU A 141 12.91 10.97 10.43
C GLU A 141 12.46 10.90 8.96
N PRO A 142 12.08 12.03 8.34
CA PRO A 142 11.73 12.04 6.93
C PRO A 142 12.90 11.55 6.07
N PRO A 143 12.63 10.80 4.98
CA PRO A 143 13.68 10.37 4.09
C PRO A 143 14.33 11.59 3.44
N ALA A 144 15.61 11.47 3.10
CA ALA A 144 16.31 12.51 2.36
C ALA A 144 15.57 12.81 1.04
N GLU A 145 15.45 14.08 0.70
CA GLU A 145 14.70 14.52 -0.48
C GLU A 145 15.28 13.91 -1.77
N GLU A 146 16.59 13.76 -1.82
CA GLU A 146 17.34 13.16 -2.92
C GLU A 146 16.92 11.71 -3.16
N VAL A 147 16.65 10.94 -2.10
CA VAL A 147 16.19 9.56 -2.19
C VAL A 147 14.81 9.51 -2.86
N LEU A 148 13.89 10.37 -2.44
CA LEU A 148 12.56 10.44 -3.08
C LEU A 148 12.67 10.87 -4.54
N ARG A 149 13.50 11.87 -4.85
CA ARG A 149 13.74 12.32 -6.24
C ARG A 149 14.33 11.22 -7.11
N GLU A 150 15.23 10.41 -6.55
CA GLU A 150 15.80 9.26 -7.25
C GLU A 150 14.74 8.20 -7.54
N LEU A 151 13.96 7.81 -6.52
CA LEU A 151 12.87 6.84 -6.68
C LEU A 151 11.83 7.29 -7.71
N LYS A 152 11.45 8.58 -7.73
CA LYS A 152 10.48 9.12 -8.70
C LYS A 152 10.88 8.94 -10.16
N ARG A 153 12.16 8.69 -10.46
CA ARG A 153 12.62 8.40 -11.84
C ARG A 153 12.13 7.05 -12.36
N GLY A 154 11.79 6.13 -11.46
CA GLY A 154 11.44 4.75 -11.78
C GLY A 154 10.14 4.24 -11.17
N PHE A 155 9.66 4.88 -10.10
CA PHE A 155 8.55 4.41 -9.29
C PHE A 155 7.58 5.53 -8.96
N LYS A 156 6.33 5.16 -8.69
CA LYS A 156 5.43 5.95 -7.85
C LYS A 156 5.81 5.75 -6.39
N THR A 157 5.83 6.81 -5.59
CA THR A 157 6.21 6.74 -4.18
C THR A 157 5.00 6.75 -3.26
N CYS A 158 4.92 5.79 -2.34
CA CYS A 158 3.94 5.76 -1.25
C CYS A 158 4.68 5.82 0.09
N LEU A 159 4.58 6.95 0.78
CA LEU A 159 5.23 7.15 2.09
C LEU A 159 4.39 6.55 3.22
N VAL A 160 5.03 5.92 4.19
CA VAL A 160 4.42 5.55 5.47
C VAL A 160 4.51 6.73 6.42
N SER A 161 3.35 7.21 6.87
CA SER A 161 3.28 8.32 7.82
C SER A 161 3.86 7.90 9.18
N PRO A 162 4.60 8.78 9.89
CA PRO A 162 5.40 8.39 11.06
C PRO A 162 4.59 7.81 12.23
N GLU A 163 3.32 8.17 12.38
CA GLU A 163 2.45 7.63 13.42
C GLU A 163 2.20 6.12 13.26
N LEU A 164 2.25 5.61 12.02
CA LEU A 164 2.09 4.17 11.76
C LEU A 164 3.26 3.35 12.30
N GLN A 165 4.37 4.02 12.62
CA GLN A 165 5.56 3.43 13.24
C GLN A 165 5.70 3.81 14.73
N GLY A 166 4.62 4.34 15.34
CA GLY A 166 4.55 4.61 16.77
C GLY A 166 5.06 5.99 17.19
N TYR A 167 5.34 6.89 16.25
CA TYR A 167 5.72 8.27 16.59
C TYR A 167 4.49 9.16 16.84
N PRO A 168 4.64 10.27 17.61
CA PRO A 168 3.55 11.22 17.82
C PRO A 168 3.08 11.86 16.51
N ARG A 169 1.77 12.08 16.35
CA ARG A 169 1.15 12.66 15.15
C ARG A 169 1.70 14.05 14.79
N GLU A 170 2.19 14.81 15.76
CA GLU A 170 2.80 16.13 15.55
C GLU A 170 4.03 16.03 14.61
N ARG A 171 4.67 14.86 14.56
CA ARG A 171 5.79 14.59 13.67
C ARG A 171 5.41 14.57 12.19
N ILE A 172 4.13 14.37 11.86
CA ILE A 172 3.62 14.40 10.48
C ILE A 172 3.99 15.72 9.79
N GLU A 173 4.01 16.84 10.53
CA GLU A 173 4.36 18.16 9.98
C GLU A 173 5.74 18.16 9.29
N ARG A 174 6.72 17.43 9.85
CA ARG A 174 8.07 17.32 9.28
C ARG A 174 8.10 16.55 7.97
N PHE A 175 7.19 15.59 7.80
CA PHE A 175 7.09 14.79 6.58
C PHE A 175 6.23 15.49 5.51
N ARG A 176 5.28 16.35 5.92
CA ARG A 176 4.37 17.06 5.00
C ARG A 176 5.12 17.94 3.99
N ALA A 177 6.31 18.44 4.34
CA ALA A 177 7.17 19.18 3.41
C ALA A 177 7.55 18.36 2.15
N LEU A 178 7.53 17.02 2.24
CA LEU A 178 7.84 16.12 1.13
C LEU A 178 6.64 15.82 0.22
N ALA A 179 5.42 16.25 0.58
CA ALA A 179 4.20 15.97 -0.18
C ALA A 179 4.29 16.25 -1.69
N PRO A 180 4.98 17.31 -2.18
CA PRO A 180 5.16 17.54 -3.62
C PRO A 180 5.93 16.43 -4.35
N LEU A 181 6.71 15.63 -3.62
CA LEU A 181 7.50 14.52 -4.16
C LEU A 181 6.78 13.16 -4.03
N LEU A 182 5.65 13.12 -3.34
CA LEU A 182 4.94 11.88 -3.06
C LEU A 182 3.79 11.66 -4.05
N ASP A 183 3.65 10.41 -4.51
CA ASP A 183 2.49 9.99 -5.29
C ASP A 183 1.35 9.53 -4.37
N ALA A 184 1.68 8.96 -3.20
CA ALA A 184 0.74 8.60 -2.15
C ALA A 184 1.36 8.71 -0.74
N VAL A 185 0.50 8.75 0.28
CA VAL A 185 0.87 8.57 1.69
C VAL A 185 -0.14 7.66 2.38
N CYS A 186 0.33 6.72 3.21
CA CYS A 186 -0.49 5.87 4.05
C CYS A 186 -0.48 6.40 5.49
N THR A 187 -1.65 6.61 6.09
CA THR A 187 -1.80 7.30 7.38
C THR A 187 -3.09 6.92 8.12
N ASP A 188 -3.07 7.04 9.44
CA ASP A 188 -4.27 7.02 10.29
C ASP A 188 -4.90 8.42 10.45
N HIS A 189 -4.23 9.48 9.97
CA HIS A 189 -4.66 10.88 10.10
C HIS A 189 -4.74 11.62 8.75
N PRO A 190 -5.70 11.28 7.86
CA PRO A 190 -5.79 11.89 6.54
C PRO A 190 -5.97 13.42 6.55
N ASP A 191 -6.57 13.98 7.59
CA ASP A 191 -6.79 15.42 7.77
C ASP A 191 -5.47 16.19 7.88
N LEU A 192 -4.43 15.59 8.46
CA LEU A 192 -3.11 16.22 8.63
C LEU A 192 -2.28 16.24 7.34
N TRP A 193 -2.70 15.49 6.32
CA TRP A 193 -2.04 15.38 5.02
C TRP A 193 -2.74 16.14 3.90
N ARG A 194 -3.94 16.68 4.15
CA ARG A 194 -4.65 17.49 3.17
C ARG A 194 -3.97 18.87 3.01
N PRO A 195 -4.01 19.48 1.81
CA PRO A 195 -3.56 20.85 1.61
C PRO A 195 -4.26 21.85 2.54
#